data_AF-A0A2H9PNQ2-F1
#
_entry.id   AF-A0A2H9PNQ2-F1
#
_cell.length_a   1.000
_cell.length_b   1.000
_cell.length_c   1.000
_cell.angle_alpha   90.00
_cell.angle_beta   90.00
_cell.angle_gamma   90.00
#
_symmetry.space_group_name_H-M   'P 1'
#
loop_
_entity.id
_entity.type
_entity.pdbx_description
1 polymer ?
#
loop_
_entity_poly.entity_id
_entity_poly.type
_entity_poly.pdbx_seq_one_letter_code
_entity_poly.pdbx_strand_id
1 'polypeptide(L)'
;MPCIKCMSKELREIILSDAPREIIKELEDIDICLEDKWLEFESGKKGKRKPSKYNQFIGTCMKDGNGMKDCAGKWRSKKREGENK
;
A
#
# COMPACT_ATOMS: atom_id res chain seq x y z
N MET A 1 18.78 -6.25 -5.66
CA MET A 1 18.46 -7.48 -4.90
C MET A 1 19.77 -8.13 -4.52
N PRO A 2 19.95 -8.62 -3.28
CA PRO A 2 21.12 -9.42 -2.95
C PRO A 2 21.13 -10.70 -3.78
N CYS A 3 22.32 -11.15 -4.18
CA CYS A 3 22.49 -12.40 -4.91
C CYS A 3 21.91 -13.60 -4.12
N ILE A 4 21.43 -14.65 -4.79
CA ILE A 4 20.89 -15.85 -4.11
C ILE A 4 21.96 -16.53 -3.21
N LYS A 5 23.24 -16.39 -3.55
CA LYS A 5 24.38 -16.89 -2.77
C LYS A 5 24.61 -16.10 -1.47
N CYS A 6 24.04 -14.89 -1.38
CA CYS A 6 24.19 -13.94 -0.28
C CYS A 6 23.06 -14.07 0.76
N MET A 7 22.00 -14.79 0.41
CA MET A 7 20.84 -14.96 1.29
C MET A 7 21.15 -15.97 2.40
N SER A 8 20.42 -15.87 3.50
CA SER A 8 20.45 -16.92 4.52
C SER A 8 20.03 -18.26 3.91
N LYS A 9 20.61 -19.34 4.42
CA LYS A 9 20.34 -20.71 3.93
C LYS A 9 18.84 -21.04 3.92
N GLU A 10 18.12 -20.62 4.98
CA GLU A 10 16.67 -20.81 5.10
C GLU A 10 15.88 -20.11 3.99
N LEU A 11 16.21 -18.85 3.68
CA LEU A 11 15.51 -18.09 2.64
C LEU A 11 15.79 -18.64 1.23
N ARG A 12 17.02 -19.12 1.01
CA ARG A 12 17.40 -19.77 -0.25
C ARG A 12 16.61 -21.06 -0.46
N GLU A 13 16.43 -21.87 0.57
CA GLU A 13 15.67 -23.12 0.49
C GLU A 13 14.19 -22.87 0.14
N ILE A 14 13.56 -21.86 0.74
CA ILE A 14 12.16 -21.48 0.45
C ILE A 14 11.99 -21.01 -1.01
N ILE A 15 12.90 -20.16 -1.50
CA ILE A 15 12.81 -19.66 -2.88
C ILE A 15 13.00 -20.79 -3.88
N LEU A 16 13.92 -21.72 -3.62
CA LEU A 16 14.17 -22.87 -4.49
C LEU A 16 13.03 -23.89 -4.48
N SER A 17 12.21 -23.94 -3.42
CA SER A 17 11.04 -24.84 -3.37
C SER A 17 9.81 -24.27 -4.08
N ASP A 18 9.59 -22.96 -3.96
CA ASP A 18 8.31 -22.34 -4.34
C ASP A 18 8.38 -21.53 -5.64
N ALA A 19 9.56 -21.10 -6.09
CA ALA A 19 9.69 -20.28 -7.29
C ALA A 19 9.75 -21.13 -8.59
N PRO A 20 9.15 -20.64 -9.69
CA PRO A 20 9.37 -21.18 -11.03
C PRO A 20 10.84 -21.23 -11.41
N ARG A 21 11.24 -22.26 -12.17
CA ARG A 21 12.64 -22.48 -12.59
C ARG A 21 13.20 -21.31 -13.39
N GLU A 22 12.38 -20.63 -14.17
CA GLU A 22 12.78 -19.45 -14.93
C GLU A 22 13.28 -18.33 -14.01
N ILE A 23 12.57 -18.09 -12.91
CA ILE A 23 12.91 -17.06 -11.92
C ILE A 23 14.18 -17.46 -11.14
N ILE A 24 14.34 -18.74 -10.81
CA ILE A 24 15.54 -19.25 -10.13
C ILE A 24 16.79 -18.98 -10.98
N LYS A 25 16.72 -19.25 -12.28
CA LYS A 25 17.85 -19.04 -13.19
C LYS A 25 18.23 -17.56 -13.29
N GLU A 26 17.24 -16.67 -13.37
CA GLU A 26 17.49 -15.22 -13.34
C GLU A 26 18.14 -14.77 -12.02
N LEU A 27 17.79 -15.39 -10.89
CA LEU A 27 18.39 -15.08 -9.59
C LEU A 27 19.81 -15.62 -9.43
N GLU A 28 20.16 -16.73 -10.09
CA GLU A 28 21.50 -17.30 -10.12
C GLU A 28 22.46 -16.46 -10.98
N ASP A 29 21.95 -15.84 -12.06
CA ASP A 29 22.72 -14.99 -12.97
C ASP A 29 23.04 -13.60 -12.38
N ILE A 30 22.42 -13.22 -11.26
CA ILE A 30 22.74 -11.98 -10.53
C ILE A 30 23.95 -12.22 -9.61
N ASP A 31 25.15 -11.94 -10.13
CA ASP A 31 26.42 -12.09 -9.38
C ASP A 31 26.76 -10.88 -8.48
N ILE A 32 25.79 -10.00 -8.23
CA ILE A 32 26.01 -8.80 -7.42
C ILE A 32 25.57 -9.07 -5.98
N CYS A 33 26.55 -9.44 -5.15
CA CYS A 33 26.45 -9.32 -3.70
C CYS A 33 26.48 -7.82 -3.35
N LEU A 34 25.33 -7.15 -3.38
CA LEU A 34 25.27 -5.78 -2.86
C LEU A 34 25.51 -5.84 -1.35
N GLU A 35 26.75 -5.58 -0.94
CA GLU A 35 27.10 -5.27 0.45
C GLU A 35 26.16 -4.16 0.95
N ASP A 36 25.30 -4.54 1.90
CA ASP A 36 24.55 -3.68 2.83
C ASP A 36 23.72 -2.52 2.26
N LYS A 37 23.38 -2.51 0.98
CA LYS A 37 22.37 -1.59 0.45
C LYS A 37 21.04 -2.30 0.29
N TRP A 38 20.28 -2.32 1.38
CA TRP A 38 18.83 -2.48 1.29
C TRP A 38 18.32 -1.46 0.27
N LEU A 39 17.64 -1.95 -0.78
CA LEU A 39 16.88 -1.09 -1.67
C LEU A 39 15.79 -0.44 -0.84
N GLU A 40 16.05 0.76 -0.32
CA GLU A 40 14.99 1.63 0.16
C GLU A 40 14.08 1.89 -1.05
N PHE A 41 12.94 1.21 -1.08
CA PHE A 41 11.84 1.68 -1.90
C PHE A 41 11.53 3.06 -1.36
N GLU A 42 11.97 4.11 -2.06
CA GLU A 42 11.48 5.45 -1.80
C GLU A 42 9.96 5.33 -1.85
N SER A 43 9.32 5.36 -0.68
CA SER A 43 7.89 5.53 -0.58
C SER A 43 7.66 6.94 -1.10
N GLY A 44 7.60 7.08 -2.42
CA GLY A 44 7.48 8.36 -3.10
C GLY A 44 6.34 9.07 -2.40
N LYS A 45 6.64 10.22 -1.79
CA LYS A 45 5.70 10.95 -0.95
C LYS A 45 4.42 11.08 -1.75
N LYS A 46 3.41 10.24 -1.46
CA LYS A 46 2.15 10.26 -2.21
C LYS A 46 1.65 11.68 -2.08
N GLY A 47 1.67 12.43 -3.18
CA GLY A 47 1.30 13.84 -3.17
C GLY A 47 -0.04 13.98 -2.46
N LYS A 48 -0.18 14.98 -1.58
CA LYS A 48 -1.42 15.20 -0.83
C LYS A 48 -2.57 15.34 -1.83
N ARG A 49 -3.33 14.27 -2.02
CA ARG A 49 -4.50 14.28 -2.90
C ARG A 49 -5.55 15.18 -2.27
N LYS A 50 -6.19 16.00 -3.11
CA LYS A 50 -7.32 16.83 -2.67
C LYS A 50 -8.37 15.91 -2.01
N PRO A 51 -8.86 16.23 -0.81
CA PRO A 51 -9.84 15.40 -0.12
C PRO A 51 -11.12 15.31 -0.97
N SER A 52 -11.72 14.12 -1.01
CA SER A 52 -13.00 13.90 -1.68
C SER A 52 -14.12 14.73 -1.02
N LYS A 53 -15.25 14.94 -1.73
CA LYS A 53 -16.42 15.65 -1.17
C LYS A 53 -16.92 15.01 0.14
N TYR A 54 -16.85 13.67 0.23
CA TYR A 54 -17.16 12.94 1.46
C TYR A 54 -16.21 13.31 2.59
N ASN A 55 -14.89 13.25 2.35
CA ASN A 55 -13.90 13.56 3.38
C ASN A 55 -14.00 15.01 3.87
N GLN A 56 -14.35 15.94 2.98
CA GLN A 56 -14.60 17.35 3.36
C GLN A 56 -15.84 17.47 4.26
N PHE A 57 -16.94 16.81 3.90
CA PHE A 57 -18.18 16.82 4.71
C PHE A 57 -17.98 16.17 6.08
N ILE A 58 -17.39 14.98 6.12
CA ILE A 58 -17.09 14.27 7.36
C ILE A 58 -16.18 15.09 8.25
N GLY A 59 -15.12 15.68 7.69
CA GLY A 59 -14.19 16.52 8.43
C GLY A 59 -14.86 17.76 9.04
N THR A 60 -15.91 18.30 8.41
CA THR A 60 -16.70 19.41 8.95
C THR A 60 -17.65 18.91 10.04
N CYS A 61 -18.43 17.87 9.75
CA CYS A 61 -19.42 17.30 10.66
C CYS A 61 -18.80 16.79 11.99
N MET A 62 -17.60 16.23 11.93
CA MET A 62 -16.87 15.80 13.13
C MET A 62 -16.29 16.99 13.92
N LYS A 63 -15.90 18.09 13.26
CA LYS A 63 -15.51 19.33 13.97
C LYS A 63 -16.67 19.94 14.75
N ASP A 64 -17.89 19.75 14.25
CA ASP A 64 -19.12 20.17 14.93
C ASP A 64 -19.51 19.26 16.11
N GLY A 65 -18.64 18.33 16.52
CA GLY A 65 -18.84 17.46 17.69
C GLY A 65 -19.68 16.21 17.43
N ASN A 66 -20.07 15.93 16.19
CA ASN A 66 -20.83 14.73 15.87
C ASN A 66 -19.92 13.50 15.73
N GLY A 67 -20.43 12.33 16.13
CA GLY A 67 -19.72 11.06 15.95
C GLY A 67 -19.62 10.63 14.49
N MET A 68 -18.59 9.86 14.16
CA MET A 68 -18.33 9.37 12.78
C MET A 68 -19.53 8.63 12.16
N LYS A 69 -20.24 7.81 12.94
CA LYS A 69 -21.43 7.08 12.48
C LYS A 69 -22.58 8.03 12.10
N ASP A 70 -22.79 9.08 12.90
CA ASP A 70 -23.83 10.09 12.64
C ASP A 70 -23.51 10.90 11.39
N CYS A 71 -22.26 11.33 11.23
CA CYS A 71 -21.80 12.05 10.05
C CYS A 71 -21.93 11.21 8.76
N ALA A 72 -21.57 9.92 8.81
CA ALA A 72 -21.76 9.02 7.67
C ALA A 72 -23.24 8.83 7.33
N GLY A 73 -24.12 8.76 8.35
CA GLY A 73 -25.57 8.72 8.19
C GLY A 73 -26.11 9.97 7.48
N LYS A 74 -25.78 11.17 8.00
CA LYS A 74 -26.18 12.46 7.42
C LYS A 74 -25.75 12.62 5.97
N TRP A 75 -24.54 12.17 5.61
CA TRP A 75 -24.08 12.20 4.22
C TRP A 75 -24.91 11.30 3.30
N ARG A 76 -25.29 10.11 3.75
CA ARG A 76 -26.14 9.18 2.98
C ARG A 76 -27.55 9.73 2.80
N SER A 77 -28.13 10.34 3.83
CA SER A 77 -29.46 10.98 3.75
C SER A 77 -29.46 12.17 2.79
N LYS A 78 -28.44 13.03 2.86
CA LYS A 78 -28.29 14.18 1.95
C LYS A 78 -28.18 13.77 0.48
N LYS A 79 -27.54 12.62 0.19
CA LYS A 79 -27.51 12.09 -1.18
C LYS A 79 -28.88 11.66 -1.68
N ARG A 80 -29.68 11.00 -0.83
CA ARG A 80 -31.04 10.54 -1.18
C ARG A 80 -32.01 11.70 -1.41
N GLU A 81 -31.85 12.80 -0.69
CA GLU A 81 -32.67 14.01 -0.92
C GLU A 81 -32.33 14.71 -2.24
N GLY A 82 -31.11 14.56 -2.77
CA GLY A 82 -30.70 15.15 -4.04
C GLY A 82 -31.13 14.39 -5.30
N GLU A 83 -31.58 13.13 -5.17
CA GLU A 83 -32.09 12.30 -6.28
C GLU A 83 -33.61 12.38 -6.45
N ASN A 84 -34.31 13.10 -5.58
CA ASN A 84 -35.78 13.22 -5.57
C ASN A 84 -36.28 14.61 -6.04
N LYS A 85 -35.51 15.30 -6.89
CA LYS A 85 -35.89 16.62 -7.43
C LYS A 85 -35.68 16.70 -8.93
#